data_AF-A0A7C1LK30-F1
#
_entry.id   AF-A0A7C1LK30-F1
#
_cell.length_a   1.000
_cell.length_b   1.000
_cell.length_c   1.000
_cell.angle_alpha   90.00
_cell.angle_beta   90.00
_cell.angle_gamma   90.00
#
_symmetry.space_group_name_H-M   'P 1'
#
loop_
_entity.id
_entity.type
_entity.pdbx_description
1 polymer ?
#
loop_
_entity_poly.entity_id
_entity_poly.type
_entity_poly.pdbx_seq_one_letter_code
_entity_poly.pdbx_strand_id
1 'polypeptide(L)'
;MDIPLSDALLKIKRPQTPIITYDEIPNINNPNFKDAIFLYRQEENWGHWNCIIKTPGRIEIFDPYGYEVDSQLEWTCKIIRKKLGQLFPRLTKMLLDFNGEVHYNHHQFQGKGKQNGVWIATCGRHCLIRLACSNLDTDEYKQMFDILRKLYSQREGKKMSNDDLAVYLTES
;
A
#
# COMPACT_ATOMS: atom_id res chain seq x y z
N MET A 1 -9.95 -6.17 17.17
CA MET A 1 -10.49 -6.51 15.84
C MET A 1 -9.94 -5.45 14.91
N ASP A 2 -9.13 -5.84 13.95
CA ASP A 2 -8.44 -4.87 13.09
C ASP A 2 -9.44 -4.31 12.08
N ILE A 3 -9.93 -3.11 12.37
CA ILE A 3 -10.86 -2.40 11.47
C ILE A 3 -10.04 -1.95 10.26
N PRO A 4 -10.42 -2.34 9.03
CA PRO A 4 -9.79 -1.85 7.81
C PRO A 4 -9.79 -0.32 7.80
N LEU A 5 -8.68 0.31 7.42
CA LEU A 5 -8.68 1.77 7.25
C LEU A 5 -9.52 2.14 6.02
N SER A 6 -10.59 2.91 6.24
CA SER A 6 -11.34 3.57 5.18
C SER A 6 -10.52 4.71 4.57
N ASP A 7 -10.93 5.13 3.37
CA ASP A 7 -10.46 6.35 2.72
C ASP A 7 -10.59 7.58 3.63
N ALA A 8 -11.70 7.71 4.37
CA ALA A 8 -11.91 8.81 5.33
C ALA A 8 -10.83 8.82 6.44
N LEU A 9 -10.50 7.65 7.01
CA LEU A 9 -9.46 7.54 8.04
C LEU A 9 -8.06 7.80 7.48
N LEU A 10 -7.78 7.31 6.27
CA LEU A 10 -6.53 7.61 5.57
C LEU A 10 -6.41 9.12 5.31
N LYS A 11 -7.50 9.78 4.91
CA LYS A 11 -7.54 11.22 4.65
C LYS A 11 -7.33 12.04 5.92
N ILE A 12 -7.92 11.63 7.04
CA ILE A 12 -7.70 12.27 8.34
C ILE A 12 -6.21 12.18 8.74
N LYS A 13 -5.59 11.00 8.57
CA LYS A 13 -4.17 10.79 8.95
C LYS A 13 -3.17 11.42 7.97
N ARG A 14 -3.55 11.59 6.69
CA ARG A 14 -2.71 12.14 5.60
C ARG A 14 -3.51 13.10 4.70
N PRO A 15 -3.90 14.29 5.19
CA PRO A 15 -4.82 15.18 4.46
C PRO A 15 -4.25 15.70 3.13
N GLN A 16 -2.92 15.84 3.03
CA GLN A 16 -2.24 16.35 1.83
C GLN A 16 -1.95 15.27 0.79
N THR A 17 -2.09 13.98 1.14
CA THR A 17 -1.86 12.88 0.21
C THR A 17 -3.15 12.64 -0.60
N PRO A 18 -3.08 12.66 -1.93
CA PRO A 18 -4.19 12.22 -2.77
C PRO A 18 -4.56 10.76 -2.47
N ILE A 19 -5.85 10.51 -2.36
CA ILE A 19 -6.41 9.15 -2.27
C ILE A 19 -7.24 8.98 -3.53
N ILE A 20 -6.88 8.00 -4.35
CA ILE A 20 -7.46 7.80 -5.68
C ILE A 20 -7.89 6.34 -5.85
N THR A 21 -8.93 6.07 -6.64
CA THR A 21 -9.19 4.71 -7.11
C THR A 21 -8.34 4.40 -8.34
N TYR A 22 -8.05 3.12 -8.58
CA TYR A 22 -7.20 2.72 -9.71
C TYR A 22 -7.74 3.21 -11.07
N ASP A 23 -9.05 3.29 -11.24
CA ASP A 23 -9.68 3.79 -12.45
C ASP A 23 -9.56 5.32 -12.64
N GLU A 24 -9.13 6.06 -11.63
CA GLU A 24 -8.86 7.49 -11.74
C GLU A 24 -7.43 7.79 -12.22
N ILE A 25 -6.52 6.81 -12.21
CA ILE A 25 -5.10 6.97 -12.61
C ILE A 25 -4.94 7.68 -13.97
N PRO A 26 -5.73 7.38 -15.04
CA PRO A 26 -5.56 8.06 -16.32
C PRO A 26 -5.90 9.55 -16.29
N ASN A 27 -6.66 10.02 -15.29
CA ASN A 27 -6.98 11.44 -15.14
C ASN A 27 -5.83 12.22 -14.49
N ILE A 28 -4.81 11.52 -13.99
CA ILE A 28 -3.63 12.09 -13.37
C ILE A 28 -2.59 12.34 -14.47
N ASN A 29 -2.82 13.38 -15.26
CA ASN A 29 -1.85 13.85 -16.24
C ASN A 29 -0.65 14.44 -15.50
N ASN A 30 0.50 13.73 -15.56
CA ASN A 30 1.76 14.09 -14.90
C ASN A 30 1.58 14.31 -13.38
N PRO A 31 1.77 13.28 -12.54
CA PRO A 31 1.51 13.40 -11.11
C PRO A 31 2.42 14.48 -10.49
N ASN A 32 1.84 15.65 -10.24
CA ASN A 32 2.46 16.75 -9.49
C ASN A 32 2.48 16.48 -7.98
N PHE A 33 2.04 15.29 -7.56
CA PHE A 33 2.15 14.86 -6.19
C PHE A 33 3.51 14.24 -5.90
N LYS A 34 3.99 14.45 -4.67
CA LYS A 34 5.15 13.74 -4.11
C LYS A 34 4.83 12.32 -3.66
N ASP A 35 3.58 12.08 -3.28
CA ASP A 35 3.07 10.79 -2.83
C ASP A 35 1.58 10.68 -3.13
N ALA A 36 1.07 9.44 -3.23
CA ALA A 36 -0.35 9.15 -3.37
C ALA A 36 -0.68 7.80 -2.76
N ILE A 37 -1.92 7.63 -2.28
CA ILE A 37 -2.49 6.33 -1.93
C ILE A 37 -3.52 5.98 -2.99
N PHE A 38 -3.51 4.72 -3.44
CA PHE A 38 -4.45 4.27 -4.45
C PHE A 38 -5.08 2.92 -4.11
N LEU A 39 -6.32 2.73 -4.57
CA LEU A 39 -7.12 1.53 -4.31
C LEU A 39 -7.27 0.68 -5.57
N TYR A 40 -6.70 -0.53 -5.57
CA TYR A 40 -7.15 -1.59 -6.48
C TYR A 40 -8.49 -2.13 -5.96
N ARG A 41 -9.59 -1.78 -6.63
CA ARG A 41 -10.93 -2.20 -6.20
C ARG A 41 -11.15 -3.67 -6.57
N GLN A 42 -11.60 -4.47 -5.60
CA GLN A 42 -12.03 -5.84 -5.85
C GLN A 42 -13.56 -5.93 -5.94
N GLU A 43 -14.25 -5.03 -5.25
CA GLU A 43 -15.68 -4.75 -5.33
C GLU A 43 -15.89 -3.22 -5.29
N GLU A 44 -17.15 -2.76 -5.30
CA GLU A 44 -17.47 -1.32 -5.37
C GLU A 44 -16.82 -0.51 -4.24
N ASN A 45 -16.85 -1.05 -3.01
CA ASN A 45 -16.44 -0.37 -1.78
C ASN A 45 -15.30 -1.08 -1.03
N TRP A 46 -14.64 -2.05 -1.66
CA TRP A 46 -13.58 -2.83 -1.03
C TRP A 46 -12.47 -3.19 -2.03
N GLY A 47 -11.25 -3.27 -1.53
CA GLY A 47 -10.09 -3.53 -2.36
C GLY A 47 -8.79 -3.54 -1.57
N HIS A 48 -7.70 -3.23 -2.27
CA HIS A 48 -6.35 -3.28 -1.74
C HIS A 48 -5.64 -1.93 -1.87
N TRP A 49 -5.28 -1.35 -0.73
CA TRP A 49 -4.56 -0.09 -0.66
C TRP A 49 -3.08 -0.27 -0.99
N ASN A 50 -2.58 0.59 -1.85
CA ASN A 50 -1.18 0.70 -2.25
C ASN A 50 -0.78 2.17 -2.16
N CYS A 51 0.52 2.46 -2.21
CA CYS A 51 0.97 3.86 -2.29
C CYS A 51 2.11 4.05 -3.26
N ILE A 52 2.25 5.29 -3.73
CA ILE A 52 3.30 5.76 -4.61
C ILE A 52 4.11 6.79 -3.86
N ILE A 53 5.44 6.70 -3.94
CA ILE A 53 6.36 7.74 -3.49
C ILE A 53 7.15 8.21 -4.70
N LYS A 54 7.17 9.51 -4.95
CA LYS A 54 7.88 10.14 -6.04
C LYS A 54 8.99 11.02 -5.48
N THR A 55 10.22 10.74 -5.88
CA THR A 55 11.40 11.55 -5.61
C THR A 55 12.02 12.00 -6.94
N PRO A 56 12.97 12.96 -6.95
CA PRO A 56 13.63 13.37 -8.19
C PRO A 56 14.25 12.16 -8.91
N GLY A 57 13.76 11.86 -10.11
CA GLY A 57 14.27 10.76 -10.95
C GLY A 57 13.81 9.36 -10.56
N ARG A 58 12.98 9.19 -9.53
CA ARG A 58 12.52 7.86 -9.07
C ARG A 58 11.05 7.86 -8.67
N ILE A 59 10.35 6.78 -9.02
CA ILE A 59 9.04 6.43 -8.49
C ILE A 59 9.17 5.07 -7.78
N GLU A 60 8.64 4.98 -6.57
CA GLU A 60 8.45 3.72 -5.87
C GLU A 60 6.95 3.40 -5.78
N ILE A 61 6.60 2.17 -6.14
CA ILE A 61 5.29 1.58 -5.92
C ILE A 61 5.37 0.63 -4.74
N PHE A 62 4.55 0.88 -3.73
CA PHE A 62 4.49 0.06 -2.54
C PHE A 62 3.18 -0.72 -2.46
N ASP A 63 3.30 -2.04 -2.58
CA ASP A 63 2.26 -3.01 -2.25
C ASP A 63 2.60 -3.68 -0.90
N PRO A 64 1.76 -3.55 0.14
CA PRO A 64 1.94 -4.27 1.42
C PRO A 64 2.17 -5.78 1.31
N TYR A 65 1.68 -6.45 0.27
CA TYR A 65 1.89 -7.87 0.00
C TYR A 65 3.18 -8.19 -0.78
N GLY A 66 3.90 -7.20 -1.28
CA GLY A 66 5.14 -7.35 -2.03
C GLY A 66 4.95 -7.83 -3.47
N TYR A 67 3.79 -7.53 -4.07
CA TYR A 67 3.51 -7.90 -5.45
C TYR A 67 3.98 -6.84 -6.45
N GLU A 68 4.19 -7.29 -7.69
CA GLU A 68 4.51 -6.41 -8.80
C GLU A 68 3.31 -5.52 -9.15
N VAL A 69 3.63 -4.40 -9.79
CA VAL A 69 2.64 -3.42 -10.25
C VAL A 69 1.59 -4.11 -11.14
N ASP A 70 0.32 -3.81 -10.89
CA ASP A 70 -0.85 -4.29 -11.64
C ASP A 70 -1.17 -5.79 -11.57
N SER A 71 -0.35 -6.62 -10.92
CA SER A 71 -0.67 -8.03 -10.69
C SER A 71 -1.95 -8.24 -9.87
N GLN A 72 -2.35 -7.25 -9.07
CA GLN A 72 -3.58 -7.22 -8.27
C GLN A 72 -4.85 -7.21 -9.13
N LEU A 73 -4.75 -6.80 -10.40
CA LEU A 73 -5.85 -6.86 -11.36
C LEU A 73 -6.31 -8.31 -11.58
N GLU A 74 -5.42 -9.29 -11.45
CA GLU A 74 -5.75 -10.69 -11.67
C GLU A 74 -6.59 -11.30 -10.54
N TRP A 75 -6.69 -10.64 -9.38
CA TRP A 75 -7.50 -11.10 -8.24
C TRP A 75 -9.01 -10.96 -8.49
N THR A 76 -9.40 -10.23 -9.55
CA THR A 76 -10.79 -10.07 -9.94
C THR A 76 -11.07 -10.61 -11.33
N CYS A 77 -12.24 -11.23 -11.48
CA CYS A 77 -12.67 -11.72 -12.78
C CYS A 77 -12.83 -10.57 -13.78
N LYS A 78 -12.69 -10.88 -15.08
CA LYS A 78 -12.69 -9.87 -16.16
C LYS A 78 -13.98 -9.03 -16.19
N ILE A 79 -15.12 -9.62 -15.82
CA ILE A 79 -16.42 -8.92 -15.78
C ILE A 79 -16.40 -7.82 -14.73
N ILE A 80 -15.92 -8.12 -13.52
CA ILE A 80 -15.80 -7.15 -12.42
C ILE A 80 -14.79 -6.07 -12.79
N ARG A 81 -13.63 -6.43 -13.32
CA ARG A 81 -12.65 -5.45 -13.82
C ARG A 81 -13.23 -4.48 -14.83
N LYS A 82 -14.04 -4.98 -15.78
CA LYS A 82 -14.74 -4.13 -16.76
C LYS A 82 -15.68 -3.15 -16.08
N LYS A 83 -16.48 -3.63 -15.11
CA LYS A 83 -17.40 -2.80 -14.34
C LYS A 83 -16.67 -1.71 -13.56
N LEU A 84 -15.52 -2.05 -12.94
CA LEU A 84 -14.72 -1.14 -12.12
C LEU A 84 -13.73 -0.28 -12.94
N GLY A 85 -13.72 -0.38 -14.28
CA GLY A 85 -12.78 0.37 -15.11
C GLY A 85 -11.32 -0.11 -15.07
N GLN A 86 -11.03 -1.29 -14.52
CA GLN A 86 -9.68 -1.82 -14.30
C GLN A 86 -9.27 -2.91 -15.30
N LEU A 87 -9.75 -2.84 -16.55
CA LEU A 87 -9.41 -3.84 -17.58
C LEU A 87 -7.97 -3.74 -18.10
N PHE A 88 -7.37 -2.58 -17.97
CA PHE A 88 -6.06 -2.27 -18.55
C PHE A 88 -5.06 -1.93 -17.45
N PRO A 89 -3.78 -2.30 -17.61
CA PRO A 89 -2.70 -1.97 -16.67
C PRO A 89 -2.31 -0.50 -16.80
N ARG A 90 -3.16 0.38 -16.25
CA ARG A 90 -3.07 1.84 -16.34
C ARG A 90 -1.85 2.36 -15.59
N LEU A 91 -1.52 1.78 -14.44
CA LEU A 91 -0.38 2.20 -13.64
C LEU A 91 0.93 1.83 -14.35
N THR A 92 1.05 0.59 -14.86
CA THR A 92 2.20 0.19 -15.69
C THR A 92 2.40 1.15 -16.86
N LYS A 93 1.32 1.50 -17.59
CA LYS A 93 1.41 2.46 -18.68
C LYS A 93 1.94 3.83 -18.21
N MET A 94 1.38 4.37 -17.13
CA MET A 94 1.83 5.66 -16.56
C MET A 94 3.31 5.62 -16.17
N LEU A 95 3.79 4.49 -15.66
CA LEU A 95 5.19 4.30 -15.24
C LEU A 95 6.15 4.12 -16.41
N LEU A 96 5.71 3.53 -17.54
CA LEU A 96 6.52 3.45 -18.76
C LEU A 96 6.77 4.82 -19.39
N ASP A 97 5.83 5.76 -19.21
CA ASP A 97 5.97 7.14 -19.70
C ASP A 97 6.86 8.00 -18.77
N PHE A 98 7.28 7.49 -17.61
CA PHE A 98 8.14 8.20 -16.67
C PHE A 98 9.62 8.11 -17.08
N ASN A 99 10.25 9.27 -17.29
CA ASN A 99 11.69 9.36 -17.57
C ASN A 99 12.51 9.30 -16.27
N GLY A 100 12.69 8.09 -15.73
CA GLY A 100 13.46 7.83 -14.53
C GLY A 100 13.37 6.38 -14.08
N GLU A 101 13.78 6.10 -12.85
CA GLU A 101 13.73 4.76 -12.28
C GLU A 101 12.36 4.45 -11.66
N VAL A 102 11.87 3.25 -11.91
CA VAL A 102 10.64 2.74 -11.30
C VAL A 102 11.00 1.53 -10.45
N HIS A 103 10.68 1.61 -9.17
CA HIS A 103 10.96 0.57 -8.18
C HIS A 103 9.63 0.06 -7.61
N TYR A 104 9.63 -1.20 -7.19
CA TYR A 104 8.54 -1.77 -6.40
C TYR A 104 9.10 -2.64 -5.29
N ASN A 105 8.36 -2.79 -4.21
CA ASN A 105 8.82 -3.61 -3.10
C ASN A 105 8.55 -5.10 -3.34
N HIS A 106 9.53 -5.95 -3.02
CA HIS A 106 9.41 -7.41 -3.06
C HIS A 106 9.16 -8.04 -1.68
N HIS A 107 9.29 -7.24 -0.61
CA HIS A 107 9.07 -7.70 0.75
C HIS A 107 7.58 -7.74 1.07
N GLN A 108 7.12 -8.87 1.63
CA GLN A 108 5.77 -9.00 2.16
C GLN A 108 5.70 -8.37 3.56
N PHE A 109 5.04 -7.22 3.66
CA PHE A 109 4.79 -6.52 4.92
C PHE A 109 3.50 -6.98 5.58
N GLN A 110 2.44 -7.24 4.81
CA GLN A 110 1.14 -7.70 5.31
C GLN A 110 0.98 -9.22 5.17
N GLY A 111 0.42 -9.87 6.18
CA GLY A 111 0.01 -11.27 6.11
C GLY A 111 -1.15 -11.50 5.14
N LYS A 112 -1.10 -12.59 4.37
CA LYS A 112 -2.21 -13.02 3.50
C LYS A 112 -3.12 -13.97 4.29
N GLY A 113 -4.42 -13.71 4.31
CA GLY A 113 -5.39 -14.61 4.94
C GLY A 113 -5.96 -14.10 6.27
N LYS A 114 -6.12 -15.02 7.22
CA LYS A 114 -6.73 -14.74 8.52
C LYS A 114 -5.71 -14.84 9.66
N GLN A 115 -5.79 -13.91 10.60
CA GLN A 115 -5.13 -13.97 11.90
C GLN A 115 -6.22 -14.09 12.97
N ASN A 116 -6.11 -15.10 13.85
CA ASN A 116 -7.09 -15.35 14.91
C ASN A 116 -8.56 -15.44 14.42
N GLY A 117 -8.77 -16.04 13.23
CA GLY A 117 -10.09 -16.18 12.61
C GLY A 117 -10.62 -14.94 11.89
N VAL A 118 -9.90 -13.83 11.92
CA VAL A 118 -10.27 -12.55 11.29
C VAL A 118 -9.37 -12.29 10.08
N TRP A 119 -9.95 -11.81 8.97
CA TRP A 119 -9.16 -11.43 7.79
C TRP A 119 -8.21 -10.26 8.12
N ILE A 120 -6.96 -10.36 7.68
CA ILE A 120 -5.96 -9.31 7.86
C ILE A 120 -6.31 -8.14 6.94
N ALA A 121 -6.46 -6.94 7.52
CA ALA A 121 -6.91 -5.74 6.81
C ALA A 121 -6.04 -4.50 7.13
N THR A 122 -4.73 -4.69 7.09
CA THR A 122 -3.71 -3.70 7.49
C THR A 122 -3.09 -2.93 6.32
N CYS A 123 -3.48 -3.18 5.07
CA CYS A 123 -2.86 -2.60 3.86
C CYS A 123 -2.78 -1.06 3.91
N GLY A 124 -3.86 -0.40 4.32
CA GLY A 124 -3.89 1.04 4.48
C GLY A 124 -2.93 1.53 5.57
N ARG A 125 -2.75 0.77 6.67
CA ARG A 125 -1.81 1.10 7.75
C ARG A 125 -0.37 1.00 7.26
N HIS A 126 -0.05 -0.06 6.50
CA HIS A 126 1.26 -0.19 5.88
C HIS A 126 1.56 0.96 4.90
N CYS A 127 0.57 1.42 4.13
CA CYS A 127 0.72 2.61 3.28
C CYS A 127 1.03 3.86 4.11
N LEU A 128 0.30 4.11 5.20
CA LEU A 128 0.57 5.27 6.08
C LEU A 128 2.00 5.26 6.64
N ILE A 129 2.44 4.10 7.14
CA ILE A 129 3.78 3.97 7.72
C ILE A 129 4.85 4.10 6.62
N ARG A 130 4.67 3.46 5.45
CA ARG A 130 5.59 3.58 4.32
C ARG A 130 5.77 5.02 3.89
N LEU A 131 4.68 5.77 3.76
CA LEU A 131 4.72 7.19 3.41
C LEU A 131 5.38 8.05 4.50
N ALA A 132 5.19 7.72 5.79
CA ALA A 132 5.87 8.39 6.89
C ALA A 132 7.38 8.13 6.91
N CYS A 133 7.81 6.98 6.41
CA CYS A 133 9.20 6.57 6.27
C CYS A 133 9.70 6.70 4.81
N SER A 134 9.16 7.63 4.04
CA SER A 134 9.47 7.82 2.60
C SER A 134 10.94 8.16 2.30
N ASN A 135 11.70 8.53 3.34
CA ASN A 135 13.14 8.75 3.26
C ASN A 135 13.97 7.45 3.29
N LEU A 136 13.38 6.33 3.69
CA LEU A 136 14.03 5.02 3.68
C LEU A 136 13.77 4.32 2.35
N ASP A 137 14.76 3.61 1.83
CA ASP A 137 14.49 2.63 0.78
C ASP A 137 13.75 1.39 1.32
N THR A 138 13.36 0.48 0.43
CA THR A 138 12.55 -0.67 0.81
C THR A 138 13.28 -1.63 1.76
N ASP A 139 14.59 -1.80 1.61
CA ASP A 139 15.39 -2.69 2.46
C ASP A 139 15.63 -2.07 3.84
N GLU A 140 15.94 -0.78 3.89
CA GLU A 140 16.03 -0.01 5.14
C GLU A 140 14.69 -0.02 5.90
N TYR A 141 13.59 0.18 5.17
CA TYR A 141 12.25 0.11 5.73
C TYR A 141 11.93 -1.29 6.28
N LYS A 142 12.36 -2.35 5.57
CA LYS A 142 12.24 -3.74 6.05
C LYS A 142 13.06 -4.00 7.30
N GLN A 143 14.31 -3.54 7.34
CA GLN A 143 15.17 -3.64 8.51
C GLN A 143 14.59 -2.91 9.72
N MET A 144 14.02 -1.71 9.52
CA MET A 144 13.31 -0.97 10.56
C MET A 144 12.16 -1.81 11.14
N PHE A 145 11.33 -2.42 10.29
CA PHE A 145 10.24 -3.32 10.74
C PHE A 145 10.76 -4.50 11.56
N ASP A 146 11.83 -5.15 11.11
CA ASP A 146 12.42 -6.30 11.81
C ASP A 146 12.98 -5.94 13.18
N ILE A 147 13.69 -4.80 13.27
CA ILE A 147 14.22 -4.28 14.52
C ILE A 147 13.09 -3.96 15.50
N LEU A 148 12.09 -3.19 15.06
CA LEU A 148 10.97 -2.81 15.92
C LEU A 148 10.21 -4.03 16.43
N ARG A 149 9.92 -5.00 15.57
CA ARG A 149 9.28 -6.26 15.98
C ARG A 149 10.09 -7.00 17.03
N LYS A 150 11.42 -7.11 16.84
CA LYS A 150 12.30 -7.79 17.79
C LYS A 150 12.30 -7.09 19.15
N LEU A 151 12.41 -5.76 19.17
CA LEU A 151 12.38 -4.97 20.39
C LEU A 151 11.04 -5.13 21.14
N TYR A 152 9.92 -5.08 20.43
CA TYR A 152 8.60 -5.33 21.02
C TYR A 152 8.50 -6.74 21.59
N SER A 153 8.94 -7.75 20.85
CA SER A 153 8.86 -9.13 21.32
C SER A 153 9.72 -9.41 22.54
N GLN A 154 10.89 -8.75 22.66
CA GLN A 154 11.73 -8.84 23.85
C GLN A 154 11.08 -8.17 25.06
N ARG A 155 10.46 -7.00 24.86
CA ARG A 155 9.81 -6.24 25.94
C ARG A 155 8.55 -6.92 26.47
N GLU A 156 7.68 -7.38 25.58
CA GLU A 156 6.34 -7.89 25.92
C GLU A 156 6.30 -9.41 26.11
N GLY A 157 7.40 -10.11 25.84
CA GLY A 157 7.48 -11.57 25.91
C GLY A 157 6.57 -12.29 24.89
N LYS A 158 6.14 -11.58 23.83
CA LYS A 158 5.18 -12.08 22.82
C LYS A 158 5.68 -11.81 21.42
N LYS A 159 5.53 -12.78 20.52
CA LYS A 159 5.88 -12.61 19.10
C LYS A 159 4.99 -11.53 18.48
N MET A 160 5.61 -10.52 17.87
CA MET A 160 4.95 -9.44 17.15
C MET A 160 4.98 -9.77 15.65
N SER A 161 3.83 -9.77 14.98
CA SER A 161 3.78 -9.82 13.51
C SER A 161 3.98 -8.42 12.89
N ASN A 162 4.13 -8.34 11.56
CA ASN A 162 4.18 -7.04 10.90
C ASN A 162 2.83 -6.32 10.97
N ASP A 163 1.73 -7.08 10.91
CA ASP A 163 0.36 -6.57 10.97
C ASP A 163 0.07 -5.98 12.35
N ASP A 164 0.46 -6.70 13.42
CA ASP A 164 0.34 -6.21 14.80
C ASP A 164 1.15 -4.93 15.00
N LEU A 165 2.38 -4.87 14.47
CA LEU A 165 3.21 -3.67 14.53
C LEU A 165 2.57 -2.52 13.75
N ALA A 166 1.99 -2.78 12.57
CA ALA A 166 1.36 -1.75 11.77
C ALA A 166 0.12 -1.16 12.46
N VAL A 167 -0.67 -2.00 13.13
CA VAL A 167 -1.77 -1.56 14.00
C VAL A 167 -1.23 -0.68 15.12
N TYR A 168 -0.26 -1.19 15.89
CA TYR A 168 0.36 -0.47 17.00
C TYR A 168 0.87 0.94 16.62
N LEU A 169 1.59 1.04 15.50
CA LEU A 169 2.18 2.31 15.03
C LEU A 169 1.17 3.33 14.51
N THR A 170 -0.09 2.92 14.26
CA THR A 170 -1.10 3.78 13.61
C THR A 170 -2.35 4.00 14.46
N GLU A 171 -2.43 3.42 15.65
CA GLU A 171 -3.54 3.60 16.60
C GLU A 171 -3.44 4.88 17.47
N SER A 172 -2.41 5.69 17.28
CA SER A 172 -2.28 7.04 17.86
C SER A 172 -3.11 8.10 17.14
#